data_AF-A0A364NT11-F1
#
_entry.id   AF-A0A364NT11-F1
#
_cell.length_a   1.000
_cell.length_b   1.000
_cell.length_c   1.000
_cell.angle_alpha   90.00
_cell.angle_beta   90.00
_cell.angle_gamma   90.00
#
_symmetry.space_group_name_H-M   'P 1'
#
loop_
_entity.id
_entity.type
_entity.pdbx_description
1 polymer ?
#
loop_
_entity_poly.entity_id
_entity_poly.type
_entity_poly.pdbx_seq_one_letter_code
_entity_poly.pdbx_strand_id
1 'polypeptide(L)'
;MADQPPNSALSAGDKQLAISKRIGWLVACISLSVLASWIFNLPLLRNPFPSTVDMKFNAAIAFALLGAALAACARGGDWWRLGDLVGLLVIAFGAQTLAEYFIGLDWGIDQALVKDTAPAPLTVHPGRPAPLTAINFILVGTALTSVWGARARQRLGLTVAAVGMLYLCAYLYGVPQLHPALTGFTGMAAVTAFVFVALGLGIVALHPDHGVMLVLLDRGGGGMLARWLLPVGLATPLLGDGVAELLVRMDLITVQGGAGGPYSAGHGDHRFVYPDGGTASDPA
;
A
#
# COMPACT_ATOMS: atom_id res chain seq x y z
N MET A 1 19.12 -0.74 -51.73
CA MET A 1 19.27 0.03 -50.48
C MET A 1 17.96 -0.15 -49.72
N ALA A 2 17.91 -1.17 -48.85
CA ALA A 2 16.69 -1.55 -48.14
C ALA A 2 16.48 -0.59 -46.97
N ASP A 3 15.34 0.08 -46.99
CA ASP A 3 14.89 1.01 -45.97
C ASP A 3 14.51 0.20 -44.72
N GLN A 4 15.45 0.06 -43.77
CA GLN A 4 15.18 -0.52 -42.46
C GLN A 4 14.32 0.47 -41.66
N PRO A 5 13.15 0.07 -41.11
CA PRO A 5 12.39 0.95 -40.24
C PRO A 5 13.21 1.31 -38.99
N PRO A 6 13.11 2.55 -38.50
CA PRO A 6 14.08 3.14 -37.58
C PRO A 6 13.97 2.56 -36.16
N ASN A 7 15.13 2.49 -35.48
CA ASN A 7 15.50 2.27 -34.07
C ASN A 7 14.54 2.73 -32.93
N SER A 8 13.35 3.23 -33.24
CA SER A 8 12.44 3.86 -32.30
C SER A 8 11.76 2.90 -31.32
N ALA A 9 11.45 1.66 -31.74
CA ALA A 9 10.83 0.63 -30.89
C ALA A 9 11.80 0.10 -29.83
N LEU A 10 13.06 -0.15 -30.21
CA LEU A 10 14.13 -0.54 -29.28
C LEU A 10 14.33 0.51 -28.18
N SER A 11 14.24 1.81 -28.51
CA SER A 11 14.39 2.90 -27.52
C SER A 11 13.26 2.98 -26.49
N ALA A 12 12.05 2.49 -26.83
CA ALA A 12 10.89 2.59 -25.95
C ALA A 12 10.91 1.47 -24.88
N GLY A 13 11.31 0.26 -25.28
CA GLY A 13 11.51 -0.86 -24.36
C GLY A 13 12.60 -0.58 -23.33
N ASP A 14 13.76 -0.06 -23.78
CA ASP A 14 14.87 0.30 -22.89
C ASP A 14 14.48 1.35 -21.85
N LYS A 15 13.68 2.34 -22.25
CA LYS A 15 13.17 3.38 -21.32
C LYS A 15 12.25 2.79 -20.26
N GLN A 16 11.39 1.84 -20.60
CA GLN A 16 10.47 1.22 -19.64
C GLN A 16 11.17 0.27 -18.68
N LEU A 17 12.17 -0.46 -19.18
CA LEU A 17 13.04 -1.26 -18.34
C LEU A 17 13.81 -0.39 -17.34
N ALA A 18 14.27 0.79 -17.78
CA ALA A 18 14.86 1.79 -16.89
C ALA A 18 13.87 2.33 -15.85
N ILE A 19 12.59 2.50 -16.21
CA ILE A 19 11.52 2.90 -15.27
C ILE A 19 11.30 1.80 -14.22
N SER A 20 11.12 0.54 -14.65
CA SER A 20 10.99 -0.62 -13.74
C SER A 20 12.17 -0.69 -12.75
N LYS A 21 13.39 -0.51 -13.24
CA LYS A 21 14.61 -0.47 -12.42
C LYS A 21 14.60 0.67 -11.39
N ARG A 22 14.20 1.89 -11.79
CA ARG A 22 14.12 3.04 -10.89
C ARG A 22 13.05 2.85 -9.82
N ILE A 23 11.90 2.30 -10.20
CA ILE A 23 10.82 1.94 -9.28
C ILE A 23 11.31 0.90 -8.27
N GLY A 24 12.01 -0.15 -8.71
CA GLY A 24 12.56 -1.17 -7.82
C GLY A 24 13.53 -0.57 -6.79
N TRP A 25 14.43 0.31 -7.21
CA TRP A 25 15.32 1.03 -6.29
C TRP A 25 14.58 1.97 -5.34
N LEU A 26 13.57 2.71 -5.83
CA LEU A 26 12.74 3.57 -4.99
C LEU A 26 12.07 2.76 -3.86
N VAL A 27 11.46 1.64 -4.21
CA VAL A 27 10.82 0.73 -3.25
C VAL A 27 11.82 0.19 -2.24
N ALA A 28 13.00 -0.24 -2.70
CA ALA A 28 14.05 -0.71 -1.82
C ALA A 28 14.50 0.38 -0.84
N CYS A 29 14.75 1.60 -1.32
CA CYS A 29 15.15 2.73 -0.48
C CYS A 29 14.08 3.10 0.56
N ILE A 30 12.81 3.22 0.16
CA ILE A 30 11.71 3.50 1.10
C ILE A 30 11.66 2.43 2.18
N SER A 31 11.77 1.16 1.80
CA SER A 31 11.71 0.03 2.72
C SER A 31 12.90 -0.01 3.68
N LEU A 32 14.10 0.31 3.20
CA LEU A 32 15.29 0.46 4.04
C LEU A 32 15.15 1.64 5.02
N SER A 33 14.55 2.76 4.61
CA SER A 33 14.23 3.87 5.51
C SER A 33 13.24 3.46 6.60
N VAL A 34 12.23 2.64 6.27
CA VAL A 34 11.32 2.05 7.24
C VAL A 34 12.06 1.11 8.20
N LEU A 35 12.97 0.26 7.73
CA LEU A 35 13.77 -0.59 8.62
C LEU A 35 14.65 0.23 9.57
N ALA A 36 15.32 1.26 9.06
CA ALA A 36 16.08 2.20 9.86
C ALA A 36 15.20 2.89 10.91
N SER A 37 13.96 3.24 10.55
CA SER A 37 13.01 3.86 11.48
C SER A 37 12.68 2.99 12.69
N TRP A 38 12.60 1.68 12.51
CA TRP A 38 12.37 0.72 13.60
C TRP A 38 13.59 0.60 14.50
N ILE A 39 14.79 0.57 13.93
CA ILE A 39 16.06 0.42 14.66
C ILE A 39 16.41 1.69 15.45
N PHE A 40 16.27 2.85 14.83
CA PHE A 40 16.61 4.16 15.42
C PHE A 40 15.43 4.84 16.12
N ASN A 41 14.27 4.19 16.17
CA ASN A 41 13.03 4.73 16.74
C ASN A 41 12.66 6.11 16.18
N LEU A 42 12.50 6.18 14.85
CA LEU A 42 12.12 7.39 14.09
C LEU A 42 10.71 7.23 13.49
N PRO A 43 9.60 7.38 14.26
CA PRO A 43 8.24 7.04 13.81
C PRO A 43 7.83 7.69 12.49
N LEU A 44 8.29 8.91 12.23
CA LEU A 44 7.96 9.69 11.04
C LEU A 44 8.33 8.99 9.72
N LEU A 45 9.36 8.13 9.73
CA LEU A 45 9.82 7.42 8.54
C LEU A 45 8.99 6.17 8.20
N ARG A 46 8.41 5.51 9.21
CA ARG A 46 7.50 4.36 9.00
C ARG A 46 6.04 4.76 8.92
N ASN A 47 5.70 5.94 9.44
CA ASN A 47 4.35 6.47 9.45
C ASN A 47 4.37 8.00 9.41
N PRO A 48 4.52 8.60 8.21
CA PRO A 48 4.46 10.04 8.02
C PRO A 48 3.02 10.59 8.17
N PHE A 49 2.00 9.73 8.20
CA PHE A 49 0.59 10.09 8.23
C PHE A 49 -0.05 9.61 9.55
N PRO A 50 -0.21 10.48 10.57
CA PRO A 50 -0.61 10.07 11.92
C PRO A 50 -1.93 9.29 12.03
N SER A 51 -2.80 9.39 11.02
CA SER A 51 -4.09 8.68 10.94
C SER A 51 -3.99 7.25 10.42
N THR A 52 -2.77 6.72 10.21
CA THR A 52 -2.53 5.42 9.59
C THR A 52 -1.70 4.51 10.50
N VAL A 53 -1.64 3.21 10.21
CA VAL A 53 -0.78 2.28 10.97
C VAL A 53 0.66 2.33 10.49
N ASP A 54 1.57 1.95 11.38
CA ASP A 54 2.99 1.78 11.04
C ASP A 54 3.18 0.60 10.07
N MET A 55 4.02 0.80 9.05
CA MET A 55 4.49 -0.30 8.22
C MET A 55 5.32 -1.27 9.07
N LYS A 56 4.88 -2.54 9.12
CA LYS A 56 5.50 -3.58 9.96
C LYS A 56 6.93 -3.91 9.51
N PHE A 57 7.78 -4.28 10.47
CA PHE A 57 9.21 -4.51 10.24
C PHE A 57 9.45 -5.66 9.23
N ASN A 58 8.79 -6.80 9.43
CA ASN A 58 8.84 -7.95 8.52
C ASN A 58 8.38 -7.61 7.09
N ALA A 59 7.31 -6.82 6.94
CA ALA A 59 6.86 -6.32 5.65
C ALA A 59 7.92 -5.44 4.97
N ALA A 60 8.62 -4.59 5.73
CA ALA A 60 9.71 -3.77 5.19
C ALA A 60 10.90 -4.60 4.67
N ILE A 61 11.22 -5.72 5.32
CA ILE A 61 12.22 -6.67 4.78
C ILE A 61 11.74 -7.22 3.44
N ALA A 62 10.50 -7.73 3.39
CA ALA A 62 9.93 -8.29 2.17
C ALA A 62 9.92 -7.27 1.02
N PHE A 63 9.52 -6.03 1.28
CA PHE A 63 9.53 -4.98 0.27
C PHE A 63 10.94 -4.57 -0.18
N ALA A 64 11.91 -4.52 0.72
CA ALA A 64 13.30 -4.24 0.35
C ALA A 64 13.84 -5.31 -0.62
N LEU A 65 13.57 -6.59 -0.32
CA LEU A 65 13.93 -7.72 -1.19
C LEU A 65 13.19 -7.64 -2.53
N LEU A 66 11.89 -7.40 -2.55
CA LEU A 66 11.09 -7.26 -3.77
C LEU A 66 11.57 -6.11 -4.66
N GLY A 67 11.89 -4.96 -4.07
CA GLY A 67 12.41 -3.80 -4.81
C GLY A 67 13.75 -4.09 -5.48
N ALA A 68 14.67 -4.72 -4.75
CA ALA A 68 15.95 -5.17 -5.29
C ALA A 68 15.76 -6.23 -6.39
N ALA A 69 14.88 -7.20 -6.18
CA ALA A 69 14.58 -8.26 -7.15
C ALA A 69 13.96 -7.69 -8.43
N LEU A 70 13.03 -6.75 -8.33
CA LEU A 70 12.44 -6.07 -9.50
C LEU A 70 13.50 -5.31 -10.30
N ALA A 71 14.37 -4.55 -9.62
CA ALA A 71 15.47 -3.83 -10.26
C ALA A 71 16.52 -4.76 -10.91
N ALA A 72 16.70 -5.96 -10.35
CA ALA A 72 17.54 -7.00 -10.91
C ALA A 72 16.88 -7.67 -12.12
N CYS A 73 15.60 -8.03 -12.07
CA CYS A 73 14.87 -8.62 -13.20
C CYS A 73 14.89 -7.71 -14.42
N ALA A 74 14.90 -6.39 -14.20
CA ALA A 74 15.06 -5.40 -15.26
C ALA A 74 16.42 -5.44 -15.98
N ARG A 75 17.38 -6.26 -15.54
CA ARG A 75 18.65 -6.51 -16.27
C ARG A 75 18.55 -7.69 -17.24
N GLY A 76 17.50 -8.51 -17.14
CA GLY A 76 17.33 -9.72 -17.95
C GLY A 76 18.27 -10.87 -17.58
N GLY A 77 18.20 -11.97 -18.33
CA GLY A 77 19.09 -13.13 -18.16
C GLY A 77 18.96 -13.82 -16.79
N ASP A 78 20.09 -14.21 -16.20
CA ASP A 78 20.14 -14.97 -14.93
C ASP A 78 19.58 -14.21 -13.72
N TRP A 79 19.40 -12.89 -13.82
CA TRP A 79 18.80 -12.09 -12.74
C TRP A 79 17.34 -12.45 -12.46
N TRP A 80 16.65 -13.14 -13.38
CA TRP A 80 15.33 -13.73 -13.13
C TRP A 80 15.36 -14.82 -12.06
N ARG A 81 16.48 -15.53 -11.88
CA ARG A 81 16.62 -16.51 -10.79
C ARG A 81 16.57 -15.87 -9.41
N LEU A 82 17.08 -14.64 -9.29
CA LEU A 82 16.92 -13.85 -8.07
C LEU A 82 15.46 -13.44 -7.87
N GLY A 83 14.77 -13.06 -8.96
CA GLY A 83 13.33 -12.81 -8.97
C GLY A 83 12.52 -14.01 -8.48
N ASP A 84 12.84 -15.21 -8.97
CA ASP A 84 12.24 -16.48 -8.54
C ASP A 84 12.46 -16.74 -7.05
N LEU A 85 13.71 -16.68 -6.60
CA LEU A 85 14.07 -16.92 -5.21
C LEU A 85 13.33 -15.95 -4.27
N VAL A 86 13.42 -14.65 -4.55
CA VAL A 86 12.75 -13.63 -3.73
C VAL A 86 11.24 -13.77 -3.82
N GLY A 87 10.69 -14.03 -5.00
CA GLY A 87 9.26 -14.23 -5.22
C GLY A 87 8.72 -15.39 -4.38
N LEU A 88 9.40 -16.54 -4.38
CA LEU A 88 9.04 -17.70 -3.57
C LEU A 88 9.12 -17.43 -2.07
N LEU A 89 10.17 -16.75 -1.61
CA LEU A 89 10.30 -16.36 -0.19
C LEU A 89 9.16 -15.45 0.26
N VAL A 90 8.77 -14.49 -0.59
CA VAL A 90 7.71 -13.53 -0.27
C VAL A 90 6.32 -14.18 -0.36
N ILE A 91 6.11 -15.13 -1.27
CA ILE A 91 4.91 -15.97 -1.29
C ILE A 91 4.80 -16.74 0.03
N ALA A 92 5.88 -17.40 0.46
CA ALA A 92 5.91 -18.15 1.71
C ALA A 92 5.60 -17.24 2.92
N PHE A 93 6.18 -16.04 2.96
CA PHE A 93 5.90 -15.04 3.99
C PHE A 93 4.42 -14.61 4.02
N GLY A 94 3.82 -14.30 2.86
CA GLY A 94 2.41 -13.96 2.77
C GLY A 94 1.49 -15.13 3.15
N ALA A 95 1.83 -16.35 2.70
CA ALA A 95 1.07 -17.56 3.02
C ALA A 95 1.13 -17.88 4.53
N GLN A 96 2.30 -17.73 5.15
CA GLN A 96 2.48 -17.85 6.60
C GLN A 96 1.58 -16.84 7.33
N THR A 97 1.65 -15.56 6.94
CA THR A 97 0.84 -14.50 7.57
C THR A 97 -0.65 -14.82 7.48
N LEU A 98 -1.13 -15.29 6.32
CA LEU A 98 -2.53 -15.69 6.15
C LEU A 98 -2.89 -16.94 6.97
N ALA A 99 -2.01 -17.93 7.03
CA ALA A 99 -2.20 -19.11 7.85
C ALA A 99 -2.41 -18.67 9.32
N GLU A 100 -1.57 -17.78 9.84
CA GLU A 100 -1.70 -17.24 11.20
C GLU A 100 -3.05 -16.57 11.48
N TYR A 101 -3.68 -15.94 10.48
CA TYR A 101 -5.04 -15.42 10.60
C TYR A 101 -6.10 -16.52 10.59
N PHE A 102 -5.97 -17.55 9.75
CA PHE A 102 -6.96 -18.62 9.62
C PHE A 102 -6.93 -19.63 10.76
N ILE A 103 -5.75 -19.95 11.28
CA ILE A 103 -5.59 -20.95 12.35
C ILE A 103 -5.58 -20.32 13.76
N GLY A 104 -5.47 -18.99 13.88
CA GLY A 104 -5.46 -18.26 15.16
C GLY A 104 -4.21 -18.46 16.04
N LEU A 105 -3.31 -19.36 15.68
CA LEU A 105 -1.99 -19.56 16.29
C LEU A 105 -1.08 -18.39 15.94
N ASP A 106 -0.44 -17.84 16.96
CA ASP A 106 0.66 -16.90 16.82
C ASP A 106 1.98 -17.68 16.88
N TRP A 107 2.71 -17.71 15.77
CA TRP A 107 4.01 -18.38 15.69
C TRP A 107 5.14 -17.49 16.24
N GLY A 108 4.86 -16.23 16.60
CA GLY A 108 5.81 -15.29 17.18
C GLY A 108 6.83 -14.75 16.17
N ILE A 109 6.72 -15.10 14.89
CA ILE A 109 7.66 -14.68 13.84
C ILE A 109 7.55 -13.16 13.59
N ASP A 110 6.34 -12.62 13.72
CA ASP A 110 6.02 -11.21 13.50
C ASP A 110 6.81 -10.24 14.37
N GLN A 111 7.25 -10.68 15.55
CA GLN A 111 7.99 -9.88 16.53
C GLN A 111 9.36 -10.45 16.91
N ALA A 112 9.84 -11.46 16.16
CA ALA A 112 11.09 -12.14 16.48
C ALA A 112 12.32 -11.21 16.38
N LEU A 113 12.30 -10.27 15.43
CA LEU A 113 13.42 -9.33 15.21
C LEU A 113 13.22 -7.99 15.92
N VAL A 114 12.01 -7.43 15.87
CA VAL A 114 11.67 -6.13 16.46
C VAL A 114 10.28 -6.22 17.06
N LYS A 115 10.14 -5.83 18.32
CA LYS A 115 8.84 -5.75 18.99
C LYS A 115 8.06 -4.54 18.50
N ASP A 116 6.80 -4.75 18.19
CA ASP A 116 5.90 -3.68 17.77
C ASP A 116 5.45 -2.90 19.01
N THR A 117 5.98 -1.69 19.17
CA THR A 117 5.66 -0.77 20.27
C THR A 117 4.66 0.30 19.86
N ALA A 118 4.11 0.25 18.64
CA ALA A 118 3.19 1.26 18.15
C ALA A 118 1.89 1.26 18.97
N PRO A 119 1.30 2.43 19.28
CA PRO A 119 0.02 2.52 19.96
C PRO A 119 -1.07 1.71 19.23
N ALA A 120 -1.96 1.11 20.03
CA ALA A 120 -2.83 0.03 19.61
C ALA A 120 -4.22 0.37 18.99
N PRO A 121 -4.64 1.61 18.64
CA PRO A 121 -6.03 1.79 18.22
C PRO A 121 -6.34 1.15 16.85
N LEU A 122 -5.32 0.92 16.00
CA LEU A 122 -5.49 0.40 14.63
C LEU A 122 -4.79 -0.95 14.36
N THR A 123 -4.21 -1.61 15.38
CA THR A 123 -3.49 -2.89 15.25
C THR A 123 -4.10 -3.95 16.15
N VAL A 124 -4.49 -5.11 15.59
CA VAL A 124 -5.06 -6.24 16.36
C VAL A 124 -3.98 -7.21 16.80
N HIS A 125 -3.08 -7.56 15.88
CA HIS A 125 -1.95 -8.45 16.13
C HIS A 125 -0.65 -7.65 15.95
N PRO A 126 0.11 -7.37 17.02
CA PRO A 126 1.31 -6.54 16.91
C PRO A 126 2.38 -7.23 16.07
N GLY A 127 3.05 -6.47 15.19
CA GLY A 127 4.04 -6.97 14.23
C GLY A 127 3.45 -7.64 12.98
N ARG A 128 2.20 -8.10 13.03
CA ARG A 128 1.58 -8.85 11.92
C ARG A 128 1.07 -7.92 10.81
N PRO A 129 1.46 -8.14 9.54
CA PRO A 129 0.88 -7.41 8.42
C PRO A 129 -0.62 -7.67 8.27
N ALA A 130 -1.36 -6.73 7.68
CA ALA A 130 -2.77 -6.92 7.36
C ALA A 130 -2.99 -8.13 6.42
N PRO A 131 -4.15 -8.82 6.46
CA PRO A 131 -4.44 -9.92 5.54
C PRO A 131 -4.34 -9.51 4.07
N LEU A 132 -4.84 -8.32 3.70
CA LEU A 132 -4.75 -7.80 2.34
C LEU A 132 -3.31 -7.43 1.95
N THR A 133 -2.47 -7.03 2.90
CA THR A 133 -1.02 -6.88 2.68
C THR A 133 -0.38 -8.22 2.33
N ALA A 134 -0.72 -9.28 3.06
CA ALA A 134 -0.22 -10.63 2.80
C ALA A 134 -0.67 -11.17 1.42
N ILE A 135 -1.93 -10.96 1.05
CA ILE A 135 -2.44 -11.30 -0.30
C ILE A 135 -1.65 -10.57 -1.38
N ASN A 136 -1.44 -9.26 -1.24
CA ASN A 136 -0.66 -8.49 -2.20
C ASN A 136 0.79 -8.98 -2.29
N PHE A 137 1.42 -9.36 -1.17
CA PHE A 137 2.75 -9.98 -1.20
C PHE A 137 2.76 -11.28 -2.02
N ILE A 138 1.77 -12.15 -1.86
CA ILE A 138 1.64 -13.37 -2.66
C ILE A 138 1.50 -13.02 -4.14
N LEU A 139 0.66 -12.04 -4.50
CA LEU A 139 0.46 -11.61 -5.89
C LEU A 139 1.75 -11.05 -6.51
N VAL A 140 2.48 -10.19 -5.79
CA VAL A 140 3.76 -9.64 -6.24
C VAL A 140 4.81 -10.73 -6.38
N GLY A 141 4.95 -11.60 -5.38
CA GLY A 141 5.91 -12.70 -5.43
C GLY A 141 5.62 -13.64 -6.60
N THR A 142 4.34 -13.94 -6.82
CA THR A 142 3.88 -14.72 -7.99
C THR A 142 4.25 -14.04 -9.29
N ALA A 143 4.03 -12.72 -9.41
CA ALA A 143 4.37 -11.96 -10.61
C ALA A 143 5.87 -11.95 -10.93
N LEU A 144 6.74 -11.99 -9.92
CA LEU A 144 8.19 -12.04 -10.09
C LEU A 144 8.72 -13.44 -10.45
N THR A 145 7.95 -14.50 -10.23
CA THR A 145 8.36 -15.83 -10.67
C THR A 145 8.35 -15.98 -12.19
N SER A 146 9.35 -16.68 -12.70
CA SER A 146 9.64 -16.97 -14.11
C SER A 146 8.56 -17.82 -14.79
N VAL A 147 7.70 -18.47 -14.01
CA VAL A 147 6.66 -19.42 -14.46
C VAL A 147 5.57 -18.75 -15.30
N TRP A 148 5.32 -17.45 -15.10
CA TRP A 148 4.19 -16.75 -15.71
C TRP A 148 4.56 -15.98 -16.97
N GLY A 149 3.70 -16.04 -17.98
CA GLY A 149 3.84 -15.18 -19.17
C GLY A 149 3.61 -13.69 -18.84
N ALA A 150 4.14 -12.81 -19.68
CA ALA A 150 4.10 -11.35 -19.46
C ALA A 150 2.69 -10.78 -19.25
N ARG A 151 1.66 -11.28 -19.95
CA ARG A 151 0.26 -10.84 -19.75
C ARG A 151 -0.25 -11.17 -18.35
N ALA A 152 0.09 -12.34 -17.82
CA ALA A 152 -0.32 -12.73 -16.47
C ALA A 152 0.37 -11.85 -15.42
N ARG A 153 1.69 -11.60 -15.58
CA ARG A 153 2.43 -10.68 -14.71
C ARG A 153 1.86 -9.27 -14.71
N GLN A 154 1.50 -8.73 -15.86
CA GLN A 154 0.86 -7.41 -15.94
C GLN A 154 -0.48 -7.37 -15.23
N ARG A 155 -1.33 -8.40 -15.38
CA ARG A 155 -2.59 -8.49 -14.64
C ARG A 155 -2.35 -8.51 -13.13
N LEU A 156 -1.41 -9.33 -12.66
CA LEU A 156 -1.03 -9.38 -11.25
C LEU A 156 -0.52 -8.02 -10.75
N GLY A 157 0.39 -7.38 -11.50
CA GLY A 157 0.90 -6.05 -11.17
C GLY A 157 -0.18 -4.97 -11.11
N LEU A 158 -1.13 -4.98 -12.06
CA LEU A 158 -2.27 -4.07 -12.06
C LEU A 158 -3.22 -4.34 -10.89
N THR A 159 -3.47 -5.60 -10.53
CA THR A 159 -4.28 -5.95 -9.36
C THR A 159 -3.62 -5.44 -8.08
N VAL A 160 -2.31 -5.68 -7.91
CA VAL A 160 -1.54 -5.17 -6.76
C VAL A 160 -1.63 -3.64 -6.68
N ALA A 161 -1.43 -2.95 -7.81
CA ALA A 161 -1.51 -1.50 -7.85
C ALA A 161 -2.93 -1.01 -7.55
N ALA A 162 -3.97 -1.67 -8.06
CA ALA A 162 -5.35 -1.32 -7.80
C ALA A 162 -5.72 -1.48 -6.32
N VAL A 163 -5.28 -2.56 -5.66
CA VAL A 163 -5.50 -2.75 -4.21
C VAL A 163 -4.79 -1.66 -3.41
N GLY A 164 -3.52 -1.35 -3.72
CA GLY A 164 -2.81 -0.25 -3.05
C GLY A 164 -3.49 1.10 -3.29
N MET A 165 -3.94 1.36 -4.52
CA MET A 165 -4.64 2.60 -4.87
C MET A 165 -5.96 2.74 -4.13
N LEU A 166 -6.73 1.64 -4.00
CA LEU A 166 -7.97 1.63 -3.23
C LEU A 166 -7.73 2.05 -1.77
N TYR A 167 -6.66 1.57 -1.14
CA TYR A 167 -6.30 1.99 0.21
C TYR A 167 -5.89 3.47 0.27
N LEU A 168 -5.08 3.95 -0.68
CA LEU A 168 -4.74 5.37 -0.74
C LEU A 168 -5.98 6.26 -0.90
N CYS A 169 -6.94 5.87 -1.75
CA CYS A 169 -8.23 6.56 -1.84
C CYS A 169 -8.99 6.53 -0.52
N ALA A 170 -9.05 5.38 0.16
CA ALA A 170 -9.72 5.28 1.46
C ALA A 170 -9.10 6.22 2.51
N TYR A 171 -7.76 6.38 2.48
CA TYR A 171 -7.05 7.34 3.32
C TYR A 171 -7.38 8.80 3.00
N LEU A 172 -7.47 9.14 1.71
CA LEU A 172 -7.77 10.50 1.26
C LEU A 172 -9.19 10.91 1.66
N TYR A 173 -10.18 10.08 1.31
CA TYR A 173 -11.59 10.37 1.56
C TYR A 173 -12.00 10.30 3.04
N GLY A 174 -11.05 10.13 3.96
CA GLY A 174 -11.32 10.01 5.39
C GLY A 174 -12.25 8.85 5.73
N VAL A 175 -12.41 7.88 4.82
CA VAL A 175 -13.22 6.69 5.07
C VAL A 175 -12.49 5.96 6.18
N PRO A 176 -13.16 5.68 7.33
CA PRO A 176 -12.54 4.91 8.39
C PRO A 176 -11.97 3.65 7.75
N GLN A 177 -10.65 3.53 7.71
CA GLN A 177 -9.99 2.31 7.26
C GLN A 177 -10.66 1.22 8.07
N LEU A 178 -11.33 0.26 7.40
CA LEU A 178 -12.05 -0.87 7.98
C LEU A 178 -11.61 -1.11 9.43
N HIS A 179 -12.23 -0.38 10.36
CA HIS A 179 -11.61 -0.14 11.66
C HIS A 179 -11.37 -1.51 12.29
N PRO A 180 -10.28 -1.77 13.02
CA PRO A 180 -10.10 -3.10 13.58
C PRO A 180 -11.28 -3.49 14.48
N ALA A 181 -11.99 -2.51 15.06
CA ALA A 181 -13.25 -2.73 15.77
C ALA A 181 -14.42 -3.23 14.88
N LEU A 182 -14.41 -2.92 13.59
CA LEU A 182 -15.43 -3.34 12.61
C LEU A 182 -15.06 -4.64 11.89
N THR A 183 -13.76 -4.91 11.70
CA THR A 183 -13.31 -6.06 10.90
C THR A 183 -12.56 -7.13 11.66
N GLY A 184 -12.05 -6.85 12.85
CA GLY A 184 -11.17 -7.75 13.58
C GLY A 184 -9.78 -7.91 12.96
N PHE A 185 -9.41 -7.11 11.95
CA PHE A 185 -8.14 -7.21 11.25
C PHE A 185 -7.31 -5.92 11.33
N THR A 186 -5.99 -6.07 11.30
CA THR A 186 -5.03 -4.94 11.22
C THR A 186 -5.20 -4.19 9.90
N GLY A 187 -5.17 -2.85 9.93
CA GLY A 187 -5.19 -2.01 8.72
C GLY A 187 -3.89 -2.10 7.90
N MET A 188 -3.91 -1.67 6.63
CA MET A 188 -2.71 -1.58 5.79
C MET A 188 -2.13 -0.17 5.84
N ALA A 189 -0.88 0.01 6.26
CA ALA A 189 -0.22 1.33 6.31
C ALA A 189 -0.30 2.10 4.98
N ALA A 190 -0.42 3.43 5.01
CA ALA A 190 -0.42 4.25 3.79
C ALA A 190 0.89 4.12 3.00
N VAL A 191 2.04 4.05 3.69
CA VAL A 191 3.35 3.80 3.06
C VAL A 191 3.37 2.43 2.37
N THR A 192 2.79 1.40 2.99
CA THR A 192 2.65 0.06 2.39
C THR A 192 1.80 0.10 1.13
N ALA A 193 0.66 0.80 1.15
CA ALA A 193 -0.21 0.97 -0.02
C ALA A 193 0.53 1.66 -1.18
N PHE A 194 1.25 2.75 -0.90
CA PHE A 194 2.07 3.45 -1.89
C PHE A 194 3.16 2.55 -2.49
N VAL A 195 3.85 1.78 -1.65
CA VAL A 195 4.89 0.85 -2.11
C VAL A 195 4.30 -0.25 -3.01
N PHE A 196 3.10 -0.77 -2.70
CA PHE A 196 2.42 -1.72 -3.58
C PHE A 196 2.02 -1.11 -4.93
N VAL A 197 1.52 0.14 -4.95
CA VAL A 197 1.24 0.86 -6.20
C VAL A 197 2.51 0.96 -7.04
N ALA A 198 3.61 1.41 -6.43
CA ALA A 198 4.90 1.52 -7.11
C ALA A 198 5.35 0.16 -7.67
N LEU A 199 5.37 -0.90 -6.86
CA LEU A 199 5.75 -2.26 -7.30
C LEU A 199 4.88 -2.77 -8.44
N GLY A 200 3.55 -2.62 -8.36
CA GLY A 200 2.62 -3.05 -9.39
C GLY A 200 2.89 -2.36 -10.74
N LEU A 201 3.12 -1.04 -10.72
CA LEU A 201 3.51 -0.28 -11.91
C LEU A 201 4.89 -0.70 -12.45
N GLY A 202 5.83 -0.99 -11.56
CA GLY A 202 7.16 -1.50 -11.93
C GLY A 202 7.12 -2.87 -12.62
N ILE A 203 6.26 -3.78 -12.14
CA ILE A 203 6.00 -5.08 -12.78
C ILE A 203 5.39 -4.89 -14.18
N VAL A 204 4.45 -3.95 -14.33
CA VAL A 204 3.87 -3.64 -15.65
C VAL A 204 4.93 -3.10 -16.61
N ALA A 205 5.82 -2.24 -16.13
CA ALA A 205 6.93 -1.67 -16.89
C ALA A 205 8.06 -2.67 -17.21
N LEU A 206 8.11 -3.81 -16.54
CA LEU A 206 9.11 -4.86 -16.76
C LEU A 206 8.92 -5.61 -18.10
N HIS A 207 7.72 -5.56 -18.67
CA HIS A 207 7.39 -6.22 -19.95
C HIS A 207 6.82 -5.22 -20.96
N PRO A 208 7.68 -4.44 -21.63
CA PRO A 208 7.29 -3.36 -22.54
C PRO A 208 6.47 -3.86 -23.75
N ASP A 209 6.82 -5.03 -24.29
CA ASP A 209 6.33 -5.49 -25.59
C ASP A 209 4.96 -6.20 -25.53
N HIS A 210 4.31 -6.23 -24.36
CA HIS A 210 3.13 -7.05 -24.12
C HIS A 210 1.99 -6.30 -23.41
N GLY A 211 0.74 -6.75 -23.64
CA GLY A 211 -0.48 -6.35 -22.92
C GLY A 211 -0.74 -4.85 -22.84
N VAL A 212 -0.99 -4.31 -21.64
CA VAL A 212 -1.36 -2.87 -21.45
C VAL A 212 -0.27 -1.94 -21.96
N MET A 213 0.99 -2.39 -21.89
CA MET A 213 2.11 -1.59 -22.33
C MET A 213 2.17 -1.44 -23.85
N LEU A 214 1.65 -2.40 -24.63
CA LEU A 214 1.47 -2.22 -26.08
C LEU A 214 0.49 -1.09 -26.40
N VAL A 215 -0.60 -0.98 -25.64
CA VAL A 215 -1.59 0.09 -25.81
C VAL A 215 -0.98 1.44 -25.39
N LEU A 216 -0.20 1.47 -24.32
CA LEU A 216 0.45 2.71 -23.86
C LEU A 216 1.58 3.18 -24.79
N LEU A 217 2.31 2.23 -25.38
CA LEU A 217 3.36 2.51 -26.35
C LEU A 217 2.83 2.80 -27.75
N ASP A 218 1.59 2.43 -28.05
CA ASP A 218 0.96 2.73 -29.33
C ASP A 218 0.95 4.24 -29.59
N ARG A 219 1.40 4.65 -30.78
CA ARG A 219 1.46 6.06 -31.19
C ARG A 219 0.12 6.58 -31.71
N GLY A 220 -0.90 5.71 -31.83
CA GLY A 220 -2.26 6.08 -32.22
C GLY A 220 -3.03 6.83 -31.12
N GLY A 221 -4.27 7.23 -31.45
CA GLY A 221 -5.16 7.94 -30.54
C GLY A 221 -5.49 7.15 -29.27
N GLY A 222 -5.51 5.82 -29.34
CA GLY A 222 -5.73 4.95 -28.18
C GLY A 222 -4.61 5.03 -27.15
N GLY A 223 -3.35 5.02 -27.59
CA GLY A 223 -2.20 5.18 -26.69
C GLY A 223 -2.03 6.61 -26.17
N MET A 224 -2.47 7.62 -26.93
CA MET A 224 -2.52 9.01 -26.47
C MET A 224 -3.56 9.19 -25.36
N LEU A 225 -4.79 8.68 -25.57
CA LEU A 225 -5.85 8.69 -24.56
C LEU A 225 -5.48 7.87 -23.33
N ALA A 226 -4.88 6.69 -23.49
CA ALA A 226 -4.46 5.85 -22.37
C ALA A 226 -3.36 6.53 -21.52
N ARG A 227 -2.38 7.19 -22.15
CA ARG A 227 -1.34 7.97 -21.46
C ARG A 227 -1.87 9.21 -20.76
N TRP A 228 -3.03 9.71 -21.17
CA TRP A 228 -3.69 10.85 -20.54
C TRP A 228 -4.62 10.41 -19.41
N LEU A 229 -5.45 9.40 -19.65
CA LEU A 229 -6.46 8.91 -18.71
C LEU A 229 -5.86 8.10 -17.56
N LEU A 230 -4.71 7.42 -17.72
CA LEU A 230 -4.07 6.71 -16.61
C LEU A 230 -3.60 7.63 -15.49
N PRO A 231 -2.74 8.63 -15.74
CA PRO A 231 -2.32 9.54 -14.69
C PRO A 231 -3.47 10.39 -14.20
N VAL A 232 -4.43 10.78 -15.04
CA VAL A 232 -5.64 11.50 -14.60
C VAL A 232 -6.53 10.61 -13.73
N GLY A 233 -6.74 9.34 -14.07
CA GLY A 233 -7.51 8.38 -13.28
C GLY A 233 -6.85 8.01 -11.95
N LEU A 234 -5.51 7.95 -11.91
CA LEU A 234 -4.76 7.84 -10.67
C LEU A 234 -4.79 9.15 -9.87
N ALA A 235 -4.65 10.31 -10.50
CA ALA A 235 -4.53 11.60 -9.81
C ALA A 235 -5.88 12.22 -9.43
N THR A 236 -6.99 11.86 -10.09
CA THR A 236 -8.34 12.38 -9.79
C THR A 236 -8.75 12.19 -8.33
N PRO A 237 -8.60 11.00 -7.72
CA PRO A 237 -8.88 10.85 -6.29
C PRO A 237 -7.91 11.67 -5.41
N LEU A 238 -6.66 11.89 -5.83
CA LEU A 238 -5.68 12.71 -5.10
C LEU A 238 -5.94 14.23 -5.20
N LEU A 239 -6.40 14.70 -6.36
CA LEU A 239 -6.63 16.12 -6.63
C LEU A 239 -7.99 16.59 -6.09
N GLY A 240 -9.00 15.72 -6.07
CA GLY A 240 -10.33 16.06 -5.57
C GLY A 240 -10.32 16.53 -4.12
N ASP A 241 -9.61 15.79 -3.25
CA ASP A 241 -9.50 16.15 -1.83
C ASP A 241 -8.54 17.30 -1.58
N GLY A 242 -7.42 17.38 -2.29
CA GLY A 242 -6.50 18.52 -2.14
C GLY A 242 -7.18 19.86 -2.47
N VAL A 243 -8.09 19.87 -3.44
CA VAL A 243 -8.91 21.05 -3.78
C VAL A 243 -10.00 21.26 -2.73
N ALA A 244 -10.71 20.21 -2.30
CA ALA A 244 -11.74 20.34 -1.26
C ALA A 244 -11.18 20.85 0.07
N GLU A 245 -10.06 20.31 0.55
CA GLU A 245 -9.39 20.73 1.78
C GLU A 245 -8.81 22.16 1.65
N LEU A 246 -8.26 22.52 0.48
CA LEU A 246 -7.81 23.89 0.22
C LEU A 246 -8.98 24.87 0.18
N LEU A 247 -10.11 24.51 -0.42
CA LEU A 247 -11.32 25.34 -0.46
C LEU A 247 -11.95 25.51 0.92
N VAL A 248 -11.91 24.49 1.77
CA VAL A 248 -12.30 24.57 3.19
C VAL A 248 -11.32 25.45 3.97
N ARG A 249 -10.00 25.30 3.77
CA ARG A 249 -8.97 26.15 4.40
C ARG A 249 -9.02 27.61 3.95
N MET A 250 -9.54 27.86 2.75
CA MET A 250 -9.72 29.21 2.20
C MET A 250 -11.10 29.81 2.55
N ASP A 251 -11.89 29.16 3.42
CA ASP A 251 -13.25 29.57 3.81
C ASP A 251 -14.23 29.72 2.61
N LEU A 252 -13.91 29.11 1.48
CA LEU A 252 -14.73 29.19 0.26
C LEU A 252 -15.91 28.21 0.30
N ILE A 253 -15.84 27.16 1.10
CA ILE A 253 -16.89 26.15 1.28
C ILE A 253 -16.94 25.73 2.75
N THR A 254 -18.11 25.84 3.38
CA THR A 254 -18.40 25.20 4.67
C THR A 254 -18.99 23.82 4.42
N VAL A 255 -18.27 22.77 4.80
CA VAL A 255 -18.85 21.43 4.86
C VAL A 255 -19.80 21.42 6.06
N GLN A 256 -21.12 21.49 5.81
CA GLN A 256 -22.10 21.17 6.85
C GLN A 256 -21.94 19.69 7.20
N GLY A 257 -21.20 19.40 8.27
CA GLY A 257 -21.05 18.07 8.81
C GLY A 257 -22.41 17.49 9.16
N GLY A 258 -22.78 16.41 8.46
CA GLY A 258 -23.78 15.47 8.95
C GLY A 258 -23.32 14.95 10.31
N ALA A 259 -24.18 15.13 11.30
CA ALA A 259 -24.14 14.64 12.68
C ALA A 259 -22.95 13.71 13.06
N GLY A 260 -22.09 14.20 13.97
CA GLY A 260 -21.24 13.34 14.80
C GLY A 260 -19.75 13.69 14.89
N GLY A 261 -19.39 14.94 15.20
CA GLY A 261 -18.05 15.28 15.67
C GLY A 261 -17.99 15.26 17.21
N PRO A 262 -17.09 14.52 17.87
CA PRO A 262 -17.08 14.38 19.32
C PRO A 262 -16.24 15.48 19.99
N TYR A 263 -16.52 16.77 19.75
CA TYR A 263 -15.88 17.87 20.50
C TYR A 263 -16.81 19.09 20.57
N SER A 264 -17.99 18.92 21.17
CA SER A 264 -18.80 20.04 21.70
C SER A 264 -19.81 19.56 22.74
N ALA A 265 -19.37 19.54 23.99
CA ALA A 265 -20.19 19.78 25.19
C ALA A 265 -19.15 20.08 26.30
N GLY A 266 -18.93 21.31 26.74
CA GLY A 266 -19.97 22.24 27.17
C GLY A 266 -20.44 21.79 28.55
N HIS A 267 -19.84 22.37 29.60
CA HIS A 267 -20.26 22.26 30.99
C HIS A 267 -21.80 22.30 31.10
N GLY A 268 -22.39 21.20 31.57
CA GLY A 268 -23.82 21.06 31.82
C GLY A 268 -24.02 20.08 32.96
N ASP A 269 -24.24 20.66 34.15
CA ASP A 269 -24.59 20.01 35.40
C ASP A 269 -25.86 19.16 35.22
N HIS A 270 -25.70 17.84 35.13
CA HIS A 270 -26.83 16.90 35.11
C HIS A 270 -26.76 15.99 36.33
N ARG A 271 -27.37 16.47 37.41
CA ARG A 271 -27.78 15.65 38.56
C ARG A 271 -28.73 14.57 38.06
N PHE A 272 -28.33 13.31 38.21
CA PHE A 272 -29.21 12.16 38.06
C PHE A 272 -30.25 12.17 39.20
N VAL A 273 -31.49 12.49 38.87
CA VAL A 273 -32.65 12.26 39.74
C VAL A 273 -33.17 10.87 39.44
N TYR A 274 -32.99 9.93 40.38
CA TYR A 274 -33.64 8.63 40.33
C TYR A 274 -35.14 8.80 40.63
N PRO A 275 -36.03 8.21 39.82
CA PRO A 275 -37.43 8.09 40.20
C PRO A 275 -37.52 6.87 41.12
N ASP A 276 -37.29 7.08 42.41
CA ASP A 276 -37.90 6.30 43.51
C ASP A 276 -37.38 6.88 44.84
N GLY A 277 -38.30 7.48 45.61
CA GLY A 277 -38.01 8.07 46.91
C GLY A 277 -37.66 7.00 47.94
N GLY A 278 -36.43 7.01 48.42
CA GLY A 278 -35.99 6.16 49.52
C GLY A 278 -34.67 6.64 50.11
N THR A 279 -34.75 7.39 51.20
CA THR A 279 -33.61 7.82 52.01
C THR A 279 -32.97 6.62 52.71
N ALA A 280 -31.73 6.29 52.34
CA ALA A 280 -30.88 5.41 53.13
C ALA A 280 -29.77 6.24 53.78
N SER A 281 -29.90 6.40 55.09
CA SER A 281 -28.95 6.96 56.02
C SER A 281 -27.67 6.11 56.12
N ASP A 282 -26.52 6.78 56.07
CA ASP A 282 -25.21 6.27 56.46
C ASP A 282 -25.19 5.88 57.95
N PRO A 283 -24.45 4.83 58.34
CA PRO A 283 -23.78 4.83 59.62
C PRO A 283 -22.27 4.60 59.50
N ALA A 284 -21.55 5.51 60.17
CA ALA A 284 -20.25 5.41 60.86
C ALA A 284 -19.27 4.28 60.49
#